data_AF-A0A949Z6I6-F1
#
_entry.id   AF-A0A949Z6I6-F1
#
_cell.length_a   1.000
_cell.length_b   1.000
_cell.length_c   1.000
_cell.angle_alpha   90.00
_cell.angle_beta   90.00
_cell.angle_gamma   90.00
#
_symmetry.space_group_name_H-M   'P 1'
#
loop_
_entity.id
_entity.type
_entity.pdbx_description
1 polymer ?
#
loop_
_entity_poly.entity_id
_entity_poly.type
_entity_poly.pdbx_seq_one_letter_code
_entity_poly.pdbx_strand_id
1 'polypeptide(L)'
;MKLAIARLALVAVAIIALAARVQAAVPAQPASAYEPYRAQAEAQATRAFDLLPSLPPVPSGNIKTYYIFAEVKPWEVAPGIVTQAWTYNGTVPGPTVHVRQGDRVRVVLVNDLPAPTTVHFHGLPVDPDMDGVPGMSQNAVQPGQSFVYEFTARDAGTYIYHTHFDDLNQLDRGLYGAVVVDEAKPQTHYNRDYLMLLSSWRIISDTENYFSINGKSYPLTKPYLVTRGDRVRIREINISGTEFHTMHVHGHRFQVVAIDGQTVAPQNRQSMVTLTIGPGETRDIAFMANAKPGTWMVHCHVLDHLMNGPVGPGGLMTAVQYLGAPDNTGLASSANTMSMSPGGMGTGAGRSPPELHDLTVYILGAIAGLTIFLGLPFAAMKKISPRGIALLNAIAVGVLFFLLYDILRQASDPVEDALHKLQLGAPPAQFSTLLATYLGGLAVGLLSLVFFSRSFIARTPLGTLSPLGLATMIAAGIGLHNFSEGLAIGQSAATGAIQLALLLIIGFGLHNMTEGFGIAAPLAGSGAASAGTIIRLGLIGGGPTFVGTLIGYHFVSPLLSVLFLTLAAGAIIYVISEMTNVGAKIGFKELATLGVFIGFAMGLGTDLILSAAGA
;
A
#
# COMPACT_ATOMS: atom_id res chain seq x y z
N MET A 1 4.88 30.36 -42.71
CA MET A 1 3.85 29.75 -41.83
C MET A 1 3.42 28.35 -42.29
N LYS A 2 3.01 28.15 -43.55
CA LYS A 2 2.59 26.81 -44.06
C LYS A 2 3.67 25.71 -43.98
N LEU A 3 4.94 26.06 -44.17
CA LEU A 3 6.07 25.11 -44.10
C LEU A 3 6.42 24.66 -42.66
N ALA A 4 6.11 25.48 -41.65
CA ALA A 4 6.38 25.19 -40.24
C ALA A 4 5.29 24.25 -39.67
N ILE A 5 4.04 24.45 -40.08
CA ILE A 5 2.91 23.59 -39.71
C ILE A 5 3.08 22.18 -40.32
N ALA A 6 3.58 22.08 -41.56
CA ALA A 6 3.86 20.79 -42.19
C ALA A 6 5.00 20.00 -41.51
N ARG A 7 6.02 20.70 -40.96
CA ARG A 7 7.12 20.08 -40.22
C ARG A 7 6.71 19.63 -38.81
N LEU A 8 5.84 20.40 -38.13
CA LEU A 8 5.23 20.00 -36.86
C LEU A 8 4.29 18.79 -37.02
N ALA A 9 3.53 18.72 -38.12
CA ALA A 9 2.71 17.55 -38.43
C ALA A 9 3.56 16.30 -38.73
N LEU A 10 4.70 16.44 -39.42
CA LEU A 10 5.61 15.32 -39.67
C LEU A 10 6.29 14.80 -38.40
N VAL A 11 6.64 15.70 -37.47
CA VAL A 11 7.20 15.32 -36.16
C VAL A 11 6.14 14.67 -35.27
N ALA A 12 4.90 15.17 -35.30
CA ALA A 12 3.78 14.52 -34.60
C ALA A 12 3.47 13.13 -35.16
N VAL A 13 3.48 12.95 -36.48
CA VAL A 13 3.29 11.63 -37.13
C VAL A 13 4.49 10.71 -36.87
N ALA A 14 5.72 11.23 -36.80
CA ALA A 14 6.89 10.45 -36.42
C ALA A 14 6.88 10.04 -34.95
N ILE A 15 6.38 10.89 -34.04
CA ILE A 15 6.20 10.57 -32.61
C ILE A 15 5.07 9.54 -32.43
N ILE A 16 3.97 9.67 -33.17
CA ILE A 16 2.87 8.68 -33.18
C ILE A 16 3.33 7.35 -33.78
N ALA A 17 4.17 7.37 -34.83
CA ALA A 17 4.73 6.16 -35.44
C ALA A 17 5.84 5.52 -34.60
N LEU A 18 6.56 6.29 -33.78
CA LEU A 18 7.55 5.77 -32.82
C LEU A 18 6.87 5.20 -31.56
N ALA A 19 5.74 5.76 -31.15
CA ALA A 19 4.86 5.18 -30.13
C ALA A 19 4.09 3.93 -30.62
N ALA A 20 3.91 3.78 -31.94
CA ALA A 20 3.19 2.66 -32.55
C ALA A 20 4.07 1.45 -32.93
N ARG A 21 5.38 1.45 -32.61
CA ARG A 21 6.15 0.19 -32.56
C ARG A 21 5.89 -0.52 -31.23
N VAL A 22 4.61 -0.77 -30.95
CA VAL A 22 4.20 -1.80 -30.00
C VAL A 22 4.59 -3.11 -30.67
N GLN A 23 5.61 -3.77 -30.12
CA GLN A 23 5.91 -5.16 -30.39
C GLN A 23 4.57 -5.90 -30.38
N ALA A 24 4.22 -6.60 -31.47
CA ALA A 24 2.94 -7.29 -31.55
C ALA A 24 2.80 -8.21 -30.33
N ALA A 25 1.96 -7.81 -29.38
CA ALA A 25 1.68 -8.61 -28.20
C ALA A 25 1.15 -9.97 -28.70
N VAL A 26 1.71 -11.06 -28.19
CA VAL A 26 1.18 -12.39 -28.45
C VAL A 26 -0.31 -12.34 -28.07
N PRO A 27 -1.23 -12.59 -29.00
CA PRO A 27 -2.66 -12.36 -28.75
C PRO A 27 -3.14 -13.29 -27.64
N ALA A 28 -3.76 -12.70 -26.61
CA ALA A 28 -4.41 -13.45 -25.54
C ALA A 28 -5.48 -14.38 -26.13
N GLN A 29 -5.43 -15.66 -25.77
CA GLN A 29 -6.42 -16.64 -26.22
C GLN A 29 -7.61 -16.68 -25.27
N PRO A 30 -8.83 -17.05 -25.73
CA PRO A 30 -9.96 -17.20 -24.84
C PRO A 30 -9.70 -18.34 -23.83
N ALA A 31 -10.06 -18.14 -22.57
CA ALA A 31 -9.92 -19.14 -21.50
C ALA A 31 -10.58 -20.49 -21.86
N SER A 32 -11.68 -20.44 -22.62
CA SER A 32 -12.41 -21.63 -23.09
C SER A 32 -11.56 -22.58 -23.94
N ALA A 33 -10.46 -22.13 -24.54
CA ALA A 33 -9.53 -23.00 -25.27
C ALA A 33 -8.82 -24.01 -24.36
N TYR A 34 -8.70 -23.71 -23.06
CA TYR A 34 -7.96 -24.51 -22.09
C TYR A 34 -8.84 -25.25 -21.09
N GLU A 35 -10.17 -25.07 -21.15
CA GLU A 35 -11.14 -25.74 -20.28
C GLU A 35 -10.98 -27.28 -20.22
N PRO A 36 -10.67 -28.00 -21.32
CA PRO A 36 -10.45 -29.45 -21.27
C PRO A 36 -9.30 -29.90 -20.36
N TYR A 37 -8.36 -28.99 -20.00
CA TYR A 37 -7.20 -29.30 -19.16
C TYR A 37 -7.45 -29.03 -17.66
N ARG A 38 -8.53 -28.33 -17.30
CA ARG A 38 -8.80 -27.85 -15.93
C ARG A 38 -8.78 -28.97 -14.89
N ALA A 39 -9.65 -29.97 -15.07
CA ALA A 39 -9.80 -31.05 -14.10
C ALA A 39 -8.50 -31.80 -13.84
N GLN A 40 -7.67 -31.99 -14.88
CA GLN A 40 -6.36 -32.61 -14.74
C GLN A 40 -5.39 -31.72 -13.96
N ALA A 41 -5.38 -30.41 -14.25
CA ALA A 41 -4.50 -29.42 -13.63
C ALA A 41 -4.82 -29.22 -12.14
N GLU A 42 -6.09 -29.13 -11.77
CA GLU A 42 -6.56 -29.09 -10.38
C GLU A 42 -6.20 -30.38 -9.64
N ALA A 43 -6.48 -31.56 -10.21
CA ALA A 43 -6.13 -32.82 -9.58
C ALA A 43 -4.61 -33.02 -9.43
N GLN A 44 -3.80 -32.46 -10.33
CA GLN A 44 -2.35 -32.45 -10.19
C GLN A 44 -1.89 -31.47 -9.09
N ALA A 45 -2.50 -30.28 -9.02
CA ALA A 45 -2.22 -29.28 -8.00
C ALA A 45 -2.50 -29.82 -6.60
N THR A 46 -3.68 -30.41 -6.37
CA THR A 46 -4.02 -31.04 -5.08
C THR A 46 -3.03 -32.13 -4.70
N ARG A 47 -2.68 -33.02 -5.64
CA ARG A 47 -1.68 -34.07 -5.38
C ARG A 47 -0.30 -33.50 -5.05
N ALA A 48 0.13 -32.44 -5.73
CA ALA A 48 1.40 -31.78 -5.44
C ALA A 48 1.37 -31.08 -4.06
N PHE A 49 0.26 -30.42 -3.73
CA PHE A 49 0.05 -29.80 -2.43
C PHE A 49 0.04 -30.84 -1.29
N ASP A 50 -0.55 -32.01 -1.52
CA ASP A 50 -0.57 -33.08 -0.53
C ASP A 50 0.83 -33.61 -0.20
N LEU A 51 1.76 -33.56 -1.16
CA LEU A 51 3.18 -33.90 -0.98
C LEU A 51 3.95 -32.86 -0.16
N LEU A 52 3.48 -31.61 -0.10
CA LEU A 52 4.18 -30.57 0.66
C LEU A 52 4.33 -31.01 2.13
N PRO A 53 5.50 -30.75 2.73
CA PRO A 53 6.57 -29.88 2.22
C PRO A 53 7.53 -30.52 1.21
N SER A 54 7.39 -31.80 0.85
CA SER A 54 8.29 -32.42 -0.14
C SER A 54 8.03 -31.89 -1.54
N LEU A 55 9.07 -31.82 -2.38
CA LEU A 55 8.91 -31.44 -3.78
C LEU A 55 8.14 -32.51 -4.58
N PRO A 56 7.20 -32.12 -5.46
CA PRO A 56 6.59 -33.04 -6.41
C PRO A 56 7.65 -33.57 -7.41
N PRO A 57 7.44 -34.70 -8.09
CA PRO A 57 8.41 -35.19 -9.08
C PRO A 57 8.50 -34.30 -10.33
N VAL A 58 9.67 -34.25 -10.96
CA VAL A 58 9.87 -33.57 -12.25
C VAL A 58 9.07 -34.28 -13.35
N PRO A 59 8.18 -33.58 -14.08
CA PRO A 59 7.40 -34.20 -15.17
C PRO A 59 8.27 -34.70 -16.32
N SER A 60 7.80 -35.70 -17.07
CA SER A 60 8.43 -36.17 -18.31
C SER A 60 7.97 -35.35 -19.53
N GLY A 61 8.65 -35.53 -20.68
CA GLY A 61 8.28 -34.86 -21.95
C GLY A 61 9.28 -33.79 -22.42
N ASN A 62 9.19 -33.44 -23.70
CA ASN A 62 10.10 -32.51 -24.38
C ASN A 62 9.86 -31.03 -24.00
N ILE A 63 8.60 -30.68 -23.71
CA ILE A 63 8.20 -29.39 -23.15
C ILE A 63 7.36 -29.67 -21.91
N LYS A 64 7.82 -29.20 -20.75
CA LYS A 64 7.11 -29.36 -19.47
C LYS A 64 5.99 -28.32 -19.42
N THR A 65 4.75 -28.76 -19.61
CA THR A 65 3.59 -27.86 -19.67
C THR A 65 2.84 -27.86 -18.34
N TYR A 66 2.58 -26.67 -17.81
CA TYR A 66 1.78 -26.42 -16.63
C TYR A 66 0.58 -25.55 -17.01
N TYR A 67 -0.63 -26.02 -16.74
CA TYR A 67 -1.83 -25.21 -16.85
C TYR A 67 -2.14 -24.64 -15.47
N ILE A 68 -2.23 -23.32 -15.39
CA ILE A 68 -2.46 -22.57 -14.17
C ILE A 68 -3.75 -21.76 -14.34
N PHE A 69 -4.79 -22.16 -13.64
CA PHE A 69 -6.09 -21.50 -13.58
C PHE A 69 -6.10 -20.60 -12.35
N ALA A 70 -6.14 -19.29 -12.57
CA ALA A 70 -6.28 -18.31 -11.50
C ALA A 70 -7.76 -18.17 -11.16
N GLU A 71 -8.14 -18.56 -9.95
CA GLU A 71 -9.54 -18.69 -9.54
C GLU A 71 -9.74 -18.43 -8.05
N VAL A 72 -10.95 -18.01 -7.66
CA VAL A 72 -11.30 -17.77 -6.26
C VAL A 72 -11.83 -19.06 -5.63
N LYS A 73 -11.22 -19.52 -4.53
CA LYS A 73 -11.67 -20.70 -3.76
C LYS A 73 -11.65 -20.43 -2.25
N PRO A 74 -12.55 -21.07 -1.49
CA PRO A 74 -12.42 -21.09 -0.04
C PRO A 74 -11.13 -21.80 0.36
N TRP A 75 -10.34 -21.17 1.23
CA TRP A 75 -9.08 -21.69 1.71
C TRP A 75 -8.97 -21.53 3.23
N GLU A 76 -8.79 -22.64 3.93
CA GLU A 76 -8.58 -22.63 5.38
C GLU A 76 -7.11 -22.35 5.71
N VAL A 77 -6.81 -21.17 6.22
CA VAL A 77 -5.43 -20.76 6.57
C VAL A 77 -5.05 -21.27 7.95
N ALA A 78 -5.94 -21.12 8.92
CA ALA A 78 -5.79 -21.57 10.31
C ALA A 78 -7.06 -22.31 10.75
N PRO A 79 -7.05 -23.08 11.86
CA PRO A 79 -8.23 -23.86 12.27
C PRO A 79 -9.49 -23.00 12.38
N GLY A 80 -10.50 -23.30 11.56
CA GLY A 80 -11.77 -22.56 11.52
C GLY A 80 -11.70 -21.18 10.84
N ILE A 81 -10.54 -20.78 10.31
CA ILE A 81 -10.35 -19.50 9.61
C ILE A 81 -10.26 -19.78 8.11
N VAL A 82 -11.39 -19.60 7.42
CA VAL A 82 -11.53 -19.77 5.97
C VAL A 82 -11.63 -18.41 5.29
N THR A 83 -10.80 -18.17 4.28
CA THR A 83 -10.81 -16.97 3.44
C THR A 83 -11.13 -17.30 1.98
N GLN A 84 -11.60 -16.31 1.21
CA GLN A 84 -11.77 -16.43 -0.23
C GLN A 84 -10.43 -16.13 -0.92
N ALA A 85 -9.56 -17.14 -0.91
CA ALA A 85 -8.23 -17.03 -1.51
C ALA A 85 -8.32 -16.98 -3.04
N TRP A 86 -7.40 -16.24 -3.63
CA TRP A 86 -7.14 -16.25 -5.06
C TRP A 86 -6.05 -17.28 -5.27
N THR A 87 -6.42 -18.38 -5.90
CA THR A 87 -5.63 -19.60 -5.97
C THR A 87 -5.17 -19.86 -7.39
N TYR A 88 -4.08 -20.60 -7.50
CA TYR A 88 -3.70 -21.26 -8.74
C TYR A 88 -4.11 -22.73 -8.64
N ASN A 89 -5.06 -23.17 -9.47
CA ASN A 89 -5.61 -24.54 -9.51
C ASN A 89 -6.22 -24.99 -8.17
N GLY A 90 -6.82 -24.07 -7.42
CA GLY A 90 -7.49 -24.36 -6.15
C GLY A 90 -6.58 -24.62 -4.95
N THR A 91 -5.28 -24.39 -5.06
CA THR A 91 -4.33 -24.53 -3.94
C THR A 91 -3.58 -23.24 -3.64
N VAL A 92 -3.17 -23.07 -2.37
CA VAL A 92 -2.18 -22.06 -1.97
C VAL A 92 -1.08 -22.73 -1.15
N PRO A 93 0.20 -22.66 -1.56
CA PRO A 93 0.67 -22.09 -2.82
C PRO A 93 0.10 -22.82 -4.04
N GLY A 94 0.23 -22.18 -5.20
CA GLY A 94 -0.01 -22.82 -6.47
C GLY A 94 0.92 -24.01 -6.75
N PRO A 95 0.68 -24.76 -7.83
CA PRO A 95 1.49 -25.91 -8.20
C PRO A 95 2.98 -25.55 -8.36
N THR A 96 3.87 -26.27 -7.69
CA THR A 96 5.31 -26.07 -7.89
C THR A 96 5.71 -26.43 -9.33
N VAL A 97 6.29 -25.47 -10.04
CA VAL A 97 6.93 -25.70 -11.34
C VAL A 97 8.29 -26.34 -11.09
N HIS A 98 8.33 -27.67 -10.98
CA HIS A 98 9.55 -28.42 -10.74
C HIS A 98 10.11 -29.03 -12.03
N VAL A 99 11.26 -28.52 -12.47
CA VAL A 99 11.90 -28.86 -13.75
C VAL A 99 13.40 -29.08 -13.56
N ARG A 100 14.10 -29.54 -14.60
CA ARG A 100 15.57 -29.65 -14.60
C ARG A 100 16.20 -28.59 -15.49
N GLN A 101 17.39 -28.14 -15.12
CA GLN A 101 18.19 -27.21 -15.91
C GLN A 101 18.31 -27.67 -17.38
N GLY A 102 17.95 -26.78 -18.31
CA GLY A 102 17.89 -27.04 -19.74
C GLY A 102 16.51 -27.48 -20.26
N ASP A 103 15.55 -27.78 -19.39
CA ASP A 103 14.19 -28.10 -19.82
C ASP A 103 13.52 -26.89 -20.48
N ARG A 104 12.74 -27.16 -21.54
CA ARG A 104 11.77 -26.20 -22.08
C ARG A 104 10.51 -26.25 -21.25
N VAL A 105 10.07 -25.10 -20.77
CA VAL A 105 8.90 -24.96 -19.89
C VAL A 105 7.85 -24.13 -20.61
N ARG A 106 6.60 -24.56 -20.46
CA ARG A 106 5.41 -23.82 -20.88
C ARG A 106 4.48 -23.66 -19.68
N VAL A 107 4.15 -22.44 -19.32
CA VAL A 107 3.13 -22.14 -18.30
C VAL A 107 1.98 -21.43 -18.99
N VAL A 108 0.79 -22.01 -18.94
CA VAL A 108 -0.42 -21.43 -19.50
C VAL A 108 -1.25 -20.86 -18.35
N LEU A 109 -1.29 -19.54 -18.24
CA LEU A 109 -2.18 -18.83 -17.32
C LEU A 109 -3.57 -18.74 -17.96
N VAL A 110 -4.59 -19.17 -17.23
CA VAL A 110 -6.01 -18.97 -17.56
C VAL A 110 -6.62 -18.13 -16.44
N ASN A 111 -7.15 -16.96 -16.78
CA ASN A 111 -7.68 -16.02 -15.79
C ASN A 111 -9.19 -16.17 -15.62
N ASP A 112 -9.63 -16.85 -14.55
CA ASP A 112 -11.03 -16.95 -14.14
C ASP A 112 -11.36 -16.01 -12.97
N LEU A 113 -10.44 -15.12 -12.60
CA LEU A 113 -10.67 -14.12 -11.57
C LEU A 113 -11.61 -13.03 -12.07
N PRO A 114 -12.28 -12.30 -11.16
CA PRO A 114 -13.06 -11.11 -11.53
C PRO A 114 -12.18 -9.89 -11.88
N ALA A 115 -10.85 -10.03 -11.90
CA ALA A 115 -9.90 -8.94 -12.13
C ALA A 115 -8.77 -9.36 -13.09
N PRO A 116 -8.09 -8.41 -13.75
CA PRO A 116 -6.90 -8.69 -14.53
C PRO A 116 -5.76 -9.25 -13.67
N THR A 117 -4.90 -10.08 -14.26
CA THR A 117 -3.71 -10.61 -13.58
C THR A 117 -2.60 -10.93 -14.60
N THR A 118 -1.41 -11.28 -14.12
CA THR A 118 -0.28 -11.82 -14.89
C THR A 118 0.47 -12.85 -14.04
N VAL A 119 1.49 -13.51 -14.59
CA VAL A 119 2.46 -14.27 -13.80
C VAL A 119 3.86 -13.74 -14.11
N HIS A 120 4.55 -13.27 -13.09
CA HIS A 120 5.98 -12.94 -13.11
C HIS A 120 6.81 -14.07 -12.51
N PHE A 121 7.96 -14.38 -13.11
CA PHE A 121 8.89 -15.42 -12.68
C PHE A 121 10.07 -14.82 -11.92
N HIS A 122 9.81 -14.44 -10.67
CA HIS A 122 10.77 -13.73 -9.81
C HIS A 122 12.10 -14.47 -9.64
N GLY A 123 13.18 -13.80 -10.03
CA GLY A 123 14.55 -14.27 -9.93
C GLY A 123 14.96 -15.28 -11.01
N LEU A 124 14.02 -15.89 -11.74
CA LEU A 124 14.31 -16.81 -12.84
C LEU A 124 14.57 -16.02 -14.12
N PRO A 125 15.74 -16.18 -14.77
CA PRO A 125 16.01 -15.47 -16.01
C PRO A 125 15.16 -16.00 -17.17
N VAL A 126 14.12 -15.24 -17.52
CA VAL A 126 13.23 -15.49 -18.67
C VAL A 126 13.45 -14.43 -19.76
N ASP A 127 12.96 -14.71 -20.97
CA ASP A 127 13.03 -13.73 -22.05
C ASP A 127 12.12 -12.52 -21.73
N PRO A 128 12.45 -11.28 -22.15
CA PRO A 128 11.74 -10.08 -21.70
C PRO A 128 10.24 -10.04 -22.03
N ASP A 129 9.80 -10.75 -23.06
CA ASP A 129 8.39 -10.88 -23.45
C ASP A 129 7.63 -11.94 -22.65
N MET A 130 8.32 -12.66 -21.76
CA MET A 130 7.78 -13.70 -20.87
C MET A 130 7.91 -13.32 -19.39
N ASP A 131 8.29 -12.08 -19.11
CA ASP A 131 8.59 -11.58 -17.77
C ASP A 131 7.34 -11.32 -16.90
N GLY A 132 6.17 -11.08 -17.51
CA GLY A 132 4.91 -10.99 -16.76
C GLY A 132 4.54 -9.63 -16.18
N VAL A 133 5.32 -8.58 -16.46
CA VAL A 133 5.08 -7.20 -16.00
C VAL A 133 4.10 -6.45 -16.93
N PRO A 134 2.89 -6.10 -16.45
CA PRO A 134 1.90 -5.34 -17.23
C PRO A 134 2.41 -3.98 -17.68
N GLY A 135 2.15 -3.60 -18.94
CA GLY A 135 2.54 -2.31 -19.51
C GLY A 135 4.02 -2.22 -19.90
N MET A 136 4.82 -3.25 -19.62
CA MET A 136 6.23 -3.33 -20.01
C MET A 136 6.52 -4.56 -20.88
N SER A 137 6.36 -5.77 -20.34
CA SER A 137 6.62 -7.02 -21.06
C SER A 137 5.37 -7.54 -21.79
N GLN A 138 4.19 -7.30 -21.22
CA GLN A 138 2.91 -7.72 -21.77
C GLN A 138 1.75 -6.82 -21.30
N ASN A 139 0.57 -7.01 -21.87
CA ASN A 139 -0.67 -6.51 -21.27
C ASN A 139 -1.15 -7.45 -20.16
N ALA A 140 -1.92 -6.91 -19.19
CA ALA A 140 -2.58 -7.72 -18.19
C ALA A 140 -3.58 -8.69 -18.84
N VAL A 141 -3.60 -9.93 -18.38
CA VAL A 141 -4.52 -10.98 -18.85
C VAL A 141 -5.90 -10.68 -18.26
N GLN A 142 -6.87 -10.33 -19.11
CA GLN A 142 -8.20 -9.95 -18.65
C GLN A 142 -8.99 -11.17 -18.15
N PRO A 143 -10.04 -10.98 -17.34
CA PRO A 143 -10.99 -12.05 -17.01
C PRO A 143 -11.49 -12.79 -18.25
N GLY A 144 -11.49 -14.12 -18.22
CA GLY A 144 -11.88 -14.98 -19.34
C GLY A 144 -10.84 -15.08 -20.46
N GLN A 145 -9.62 -14.54 -20.27
CA GLN A 145 -8.51 -14.68 -21.19
C GLN A 145 -7.42 -15.60 -20.65
N SER A 146 -6.45 -15.90 -21.50
CA SER A 146 -5.29 -16.71 -21.18
C SER A 146 -4.03 -16.17 -21.83
N PHE A 147 -2.89 -16.52 -21.25
CA PHE A 147 -1.56 -16.18 -21.74
C PHE A 147 -0.62 -17.38 -21.61
N VAL A 148 0.29 -17.52 -22.58
CA VAL A 148 1.26 -18.62 -22.62
C VAL A 148 2.66 -18.06 -22.41
N TYR A 149 3.27 -18.45 -21.30
CA TYR A 149 4.67 -18.20 -21.00
C TYR A 149 5.51 -19.38 -21.48
N GLU A 150 6.53 -19.15 -22.30
CA GLU A 150 7.49 -20.17 -22.71
C GLU A 150 8.92 -19.72 -22.46
N PHE A 151 9.70 -20.53 -21.77
CA PHE A 151 11.10 -20.25 -21.51
C PHE A 151 11.91 -21.53 -21.40
N THR A 152 13.24 -21.39 -21.40
CA THR A 152 14.16 -22.48 -21.05
C THR A 152 14.67 -22.24 -19.64
N ALA A 153 14.57 -23.25 -18.76
CA ALA A 153 15.08 -23.15 -17.40
C ALA A 153 16.62 -23.24 -17.42
N ARG A 154 17.31 -22.13 -17.73
CA ARG A 154 18.77 -22.11 -17.95
C ARG A 154 19.56 -22.20 -16.66
N ASP A 155 19.05 -21.58 -15.61
CA ASP A 155 19.72 -21.46 -14.33
C ASP A 155 19.02 -22.35 -13.30
N ALA A 156 19.81 -23.18 -12.63
CA ALA A 156 19.33 -24.03 -11.56
C ALA A 156 19.19 -23.22 -10.27
N GLY A 157 18.17 -23.50 -9.47
CA GLY A 157 17.91 -22.74 -8.26
C GLY A 157 16.48 -22.87 -7.72
N THR A 158 16.22 -22.10 -6.67
CA THR A 158 14.91 -21.88 -6.07
C THR A 158 14.44 -20.49 -6.49
N TYR A 159 13.27 -20.42 -7.10
CA TYR A 159 12.66 -19.19 -7.61
C TYR A 159 11.17 -19.15 -7.26
N ILE A 160 10.53 -18.04 -7.57
CA ILE A 160 9.12 -17.79 -7.26
C ILE A 160 8.39 -17.49 -8.56
N TYR A 161 7.11 -17.83 -8.64
CA TYR A 161 6.22 -17.21 -9.59
C TYR A 161 5.04 -16.59 -8.83
N HIS A 162 4.63 -15.39 -9.22
CA HIS A 162 3.53 -14.68 -8.55
C HIS A 162 2.82 -13.72 -9.50
N THR A 163 1.64 -13.25 -9.09
CA THR A 163 0.97 -12.13 -9.79
C THR A 163 1.85 -10.89 -9.84
N HIS A 164 1.79 -10.13 -10.94
CA HIS A 164 2.45 -8.82 -11.04
C HIS A 164 1.43 -7.71 -11.40
N PHE A 165 0.17 -7.92 -11.01
CA PHE A 165 -0.90 -6.95 -11.11
C PHE A 165 -1.57 -6.77 -9.75
N ASP A 166 -1.70 -5.52 -9.28
CA ASP A 166 -2.28 -5.20 -7.97
C ASP A 166 -1.66 -6.04 -6.84
N ASP A 167 -0.32 -6.13 -6.86
CA ASP A 167 0.48 -7.12 -6.12
C ASP A 167 0.12 -7.18 -4.64
N LEU A 168 0.06 -6.05 -3.95
CA LEU A 168 -0.27 -6.00 -2.52
C LEU A 168 -1.63 -6.63 -2.18
N ASN A 169 -2.57 -6.65 -3.10
CA ASN A 169 -3.89 -7.23 -2.88
C ASN A 169 -3.97 -8.67 -3.41
N GLN A 170 -3.38 -8.95 -4.57
CA GLN A 170 -3.47 -10.27 -5.20
C GLN A 170 -2.49 -11.29 -4.59
N LEU A 171 -1.30 -10.86 -4.19
CA LEU A 171 -0.29 -11.70 -3.56
C LEU A 171 -0.75 -12.20 -2.18
N ASP A 172 -1.23 -11.29 -1.33
CA ASP A 172 -1.74 -11.57 0.01
C ASP A 172 -3.02 -12.44 0.00
N ARG A 173 -3.65 -12.60 -1.16
CA ARG A 173 -4.79 -13.50 -1.38
C ARG A 173 -4.38 -14.90 -1.84
N GLY A 174 -3.10 -15.14 -2.16
CA GLY A 174 -2.58 -16.46 -2.46
C GLY A 174 -2.08 -16.69 -3.90
N LEU A 175 -1.99 -15.64 -4.74
CA LEU A 175 -1.50 -15.79 -6.12
C LEU A 175 0.01 -15.86 -6.22
N TYR A 176 0.57 -16.93 -5.68
CA TYR A 176 1.99 -17.26 -5.75
C TYR A 176 2.24 -18.78 -5.77
N GLY A 177 3.45 -19.16 -6.18
CA GLY A 177 3.98 -20.51 -6.06
C GLY A 177 5.49 -20.53 -6.28
N ALA A 178 6.08 -21.72 -6.21
CA ALA A 178 7.52 -21.90 -6.40
C ALA A 178 7.86 -22.40 -7.80
N VAL A 179 9.00 -21.96 -8.32
CA VAL A 179 9.70 -22.61 -9.42
C VAL A 179 10.99 -23.21 -8.88
N VAL A 180 11.16 -24.51 -9.04
CA VAL A 180 12.38 -25.22 -8.64
C VAL A 180 13.03 -25.78 -9.89
N VAL A 181 14.28 -25.38 -10.12
CA VAL A 181 15.08 -25.88 -11.23
C VAL A 181 16.23 -26.71 -10.66
N ASP A 182 16.11 -28.03 -10.80
CA ASP A 182 17.16 -28.98 -10.42
C ASP A 182 18.43 -28.77 -11.26
N GLU A 183 19.62 -28.91 -10.65
CA GLU A 183 20.85 -28.93 -11.43
C GLU A 183 20.84 -30.11 -12.42
N ALA A 184 21.34 -29.88 -13.63
CA ALA A 184 21.55 -30.98 -14.57
C ALA A 184 22.57 -32.01 -14.05
N LYS A 185 23.52 -31.55 -13.23
CA LYS A 185 24.59 -32.34 -12.61
C LYS A 185 24.79 -31.89 -11.16
N PRO A 186 23.99 -32.38 -10.20
CA PRO A 186 24.08 -31.95 -8.81
C PRO A 186 25.42 -32.36 -8.20
N GLN A 187 26.09 -31.42 -7.54
CA GLN A 187 27.36 -31.68 -6.85
C GLN A 187 27.13 -32.28 -5.46
N THR A 188 25.94 -32.08 -4.89
CA THR A 188 25.56 -32.55 -3.56
C THR A 188 24.24 -33.29 -3.66
N HIS A 189 24.18 -34.49 -3.07
CA HIS A 189 22.95 -35.26 -2.94
C HIS A 189 22.29 -34.95 -1.59
N TYR A 190 21.02 -34.53 -1.62
CA TYR A 190 20.19 -34.34 -0.44
C TYR A 190 19.23 -35.52 -0.29
N ASN A 191 19.16 -36.12 0.90
CA ASN A 191 18.22 -37.20 1.20
C ASN A 191 16.78 -36.69 1.29
N ARG A 192 16.62 -35.44 1.76
CA ARG A 192 15.35 -34.74 1.88
C ARG A 192 15.49 -33.34 1.31
N ASP A 193 14.54 -32.94 0.48
CA ASP A 193 14.46 -31.61 -0.12
C ASP A 193 13.06 -31.05 0.10
N TYR A 194 12.97 -30.02 0.93
CA TYR A 194 11.73 -29.46 1.43
C TYR A 194 11.53 -28.03 0.97
N LEU A 195 10.27 -27.67 0.78
CA LEU A 195 9.83 -26.35 0.36
C LEU A 195 9.10 -25.65 1.51
N MET A 196 9.46 -24.39 1.73
CA MET A 196 8.89 -23.52 2.76
C MET A 196 8.57 -22.15 2.16
N LEU A 197 7.34 -21.94 1.74
CA LEU A 197 6.84 -20.61 1.32
C LEU A 197 6.24 -19.92 2.53
N LEU A 198 6.90 -18.86 2.97
CA LEU A 198 6.48 -17.98 4.04
C LEU A 198 5.61 -16.88 3.43
N SER A 199 4.43 -16.67 3.98
CA SER A 199 3.48 -15.67 3.49
C SER A 199 2.72 -15.04 4.66
N SER A 200 2.27 -13.81 4.42
CA SER A 200 1.30 -13.09 5.23
C SER A 200 -0.08 -13.11 4.59
N TRP A 201 -1.11 -12.86 5.41
CA TRP A 201 -2.50 -12.84 4.99
C TRP A 201 -3.26 -11.71 5.67
N ARG A 202 -4.04 -10.99 4.86
CA ARG A 202 -4.98 -9.93 5.29
C ARG A 202 -6.40 -10.49 5.28
N ILE A 203 -6.80 -11.14 6.38
CA ILE A 203 -8.08 -11.88 6.46
C ILE A 203 -9.18 -11.06 7.15
N ILE A 204 -8.89 -10.53 8.35
CA ILE A 204 -9.92 -9.87 9.19
C ILE A 204 -9.85 -8.35 9.04
N SER A 205 -8.65 -7.82 8.82
CA SER A 205 -8.35 -6.40 8.74
C SER A 205 -7.43 -6.10 7.57
N ASP A 206 -7.31 -4.82 7.23
CA ASP A 206 -6.33 -4.35 6.26
C ASP A 206 -4.89 -4.44 6.77
N THR A 207 -4.68 -4.65 8.07
CA THR A 207 -3.38 -5.09 8.61
C THR A 207 -3.28 -6.60 8.56
N GLU A 208 -2.11 -7.11 8.19
CA GLU A 208 -1.81 -8.54 8.22
C GLU A 208 -1.94 -9.10 9.62
N ASN A 209 -2.58 -10.26 9.74
CA ASN A 209 -2.88 -10.83 11.05
C ASN A 209 -2.80 -12.36 11.10
N TYR A 210 -2.47 -12.98 9.97
CA TYR A 210 -2.16 -14.40 9.89
C TYR A 210 -0.92 -14.60 9.03
N PHE A 211 -0.10 -15.55 9.43
CA PHE A 211 1.09 -15.95 8.69
C PHE A 211 1.04 -17.44 8.41
N SER A 212 1.63 -17.88 7.31
CA SER A 212 1.51 -19.27 6.91
C SER A 212 2.78 -19.82 6.27
N ILE A 213 3.04 -21.10 6.52
CA ILE A 213 4.00 -21.91 5.78
C ILE A 213 3.21 -22.74 4.78
N ASN A 214 3.50 -22.57 3.49
CA ASN A 214 2.82 -23.29 2.40
C ASN A 214 1.28 -23.13 2.49
N GLY A 215 0.81 -21.91 2.73
CA GLY A 215 -0.61 -21.58 2.81
C GLY A 215 -1.33 -22.04 4.08
N LYS A 216 -0.63 -22.69 5.02
CA LYS A 216 -1.20 -23.15 6.30
C LYS A 216 -0.47 -22.53 7.48
N SER A 217 -1.23 -22.04 8.44
CA SER A 217 -0.76 -21.57 9.74
C SER A 217 -0.76 -22.73 10.73
N TYR A 218 0.21 -22.76 11.65
CA TYR A 218 0.22 -23.76 12.72
C TYR A 218 -1.12 -23.74 13.49
N PRO A 219 -1.71 -24.88 13.88
CA PRO A 219 -1.21 -26.26 13.79
C PRO A 219 -1.48 -26.99 12.46
N LEU A 220 -1.96 -26.31 11.41
CA LEU A 220 -2.26 -26.96 10.12
C LEU A 220 -1.03 -27.22 9.24
N THR A 221 0.12 -26.65 9.61
CA THR A 221 1.42 -26.91 8.96
C THR A 221 1.86 -28.37 9.13
N LYS A 222 2.46 -28.93 8.07
CA LYS A 222 3.03 -30.29 8.10
C LYS A 222 4.51 -30.27 8.53
N PRO A 223 4.97 -31.25 9.33
CA PRO A 223 6.38 -31.33 9.73
C PRO A 223 7.29 -31.82 8.60
N TYR A 224 8.57 -31.48 8.69
CA TYR A 224 9.67 -32.02 7.88
C TYR A 224 10.12 -33.37 8.44
N LEU A 225 9.74 -34.47 7.77
CA LEU A 225 10.04 -35.82 8.22
C LEU A 225 11.49 -36.22 7.90
N VAL A 226 12.26 -36.70 8.87
CA VAL A 226 13.68 -37.04 8.65
C VAL A 226 14.04 -38.39 9.25
N THR A 227 15.00 -39.07 8.64
CA THR A 227 15.71 -40.19 9.25
C THR A 227 17.05 -39.68 9.79
N ARG A 228 17.51 -40.22 10.92
CA ARG A 228 18.82 -39.83 11.47
C ARG A 228 19.93 -40.12 10.45
N GLY A 229 20.73 -39.11 10.16
CA GLY A 229 21.78 -39.16 9.14
C GLY A 229 21.37 -38.59 7.78
N ASP A 230 20.09 -38.26 7.56
CA ASP A 230 19.65 -37.57 6.34
C ASP A 230 20.40 -36.24 6.19
N ARG A 231 20.89 -35.96 4.98
CA ARG A 231 21.23 -34.60 4.57
C ARG A 231 19.95 -33.92 4.10
N VAL A 232 19.52 -32.89 4.82
CA VAL A 232 18.27 -32.17 4.60
C VAL A 232 18.57 -30.82 3.95
N ARG A 233 17.81 -30.46 2.92
CA ARG A 233 17.70 -29.10 2.39
C ARG A 233 16.29 -28.58 2.64
N ILE A 234 16.18 -27.34 3.11
CA ILE A 234 14.94 -26.58 3.18
C ILE A 234 15.13 -25.34 2.30
N ARG A 235 14.24 -25.18 1.32
CA ARG A 235 14.18 -24.06 0.38
C ARG A 235 13.18 -23.05 0.94
N GLU A 236 13.72 -22.06 1.64
CA GLU A 236 12.93 -20.98 2.23
C GLU A 236 12.68 -19.91 1.17
N ILE A 237 11.42 -19.56 1.00
CA ILE A 237 10.96 -18.52 0.08
C ILE A 237 10.11 -17.57 0.92
N ASN A 238 10.44 -16.29 0.94
CA ASN A 238 9.57 -15.29 1.55
C ASN A 238 8.77 -14.58 0.45
N ILE A 239 7.47 -14.80 0.45
CA ILE A 239 6.52 -14.22 -0.50
C ILE A 239 5.52 -13.27 0.18
N SER A 240 5.80 -12.88 1.43
CA SER A 240 5.07 -11.82 2.12
C SER A 240 5.35 -10.47 1.44
N GLY A 241 4.35 -9.58 1.42
CA GLY A 241 4.46 -8.29 0.74
C GLY A 241 5.48 -7.35 1.37
N THR A 242 5.55 -7.30 2.70
CA THR A 242 6.35 -6.31 3.43
C THR A 242 7.21 -6.87 4.57
N GLU A 243 7.01 -8.13 4.93
CA GLU A 243 7.45 -8.68 6.22
C GLU A 243 8.75 -9.43 6.10
N PHE A 244 9.63 -9.15 7.05
CA PHE A 244 10.83 -9.97 7.27
C PHE A 244 10.48 -11.15 8.16
N HIS A 245 11.03 -12.31 7.85
CA HIS A 245 10.87 -13.51 8.66
C HIS A 245 12.21 -13.97 9.18
N THR A 246 12.30 -14.26 10.47
CA THR A 246 13.55 -14.67 11.12
C THR A 246 13.43 -16.14 11.51
N MET A 247 13.66 -17.05 10.57
CA MET A 247 13.42 -18.48 10.72
C MET A 247 14.50 -19.15 11.57
N HIS A 248 14.08 -19.88 12.59
CA HIS A 248 14.93 -20.60 13.55
C HIS A 248 14.66 -22.10 13.51
N VAL A 249 15.73 -22.91 13.46
CA VAL A 249 15.65 -24.38 13.47
C VAL A 249 16.25 -24.91 14.78
N HIS A 250 15.42 -25.59 15.59
CA HIS A 250 15.87 -26.19 16.84
C HIS A 250 16.72 -27.44 16.58
N GLY A 251 17.64 -27.75 17.51
CA GLY A 251 18.42 -28.98 17.52
C GLY A 251 19.51 -29.10 16.45
N HIS A 252 19.56 -28.19 15.47
CA HIS A 252 20.47 -28.26 14.33
C HIS A 252 21.15 -26.92 14.10
N ARG A 253 22.40 -26.97 13.64
CA ARG A 253 23.02 -25.85 12.92
C ARG A 253 22.90 -26.13 11.43
N PHE A 254 22.48 -25.14 10.66
CA PHE A 254 22.41 -25.23 9.21
C PHE A 254 23.44 -24.34 8.54
N GLN A 255 23.67 -24.60 7.26
CA GLN A 255 24.45 -23.76 6.36
C GLN A 255 23.54 -23.16 5.30
N VAL A 256 23.71 -21.88 4.99
CA VAL A 256 23.11 -21.26 3.80
C VAL A 256 23.89 -21.75 2.58
N VAL A 257 23.25 -22.59 1.75
CA VAL A 257 23.88 -23.23 0.58
C VAL A 257 23.52 -22.56 -0.73
N ALA A 258 22.41 -21.82 -0.79
CA ALA A 258 22.07 -20.95 -1.92
C ALA A 258 21.34 -19.68 -1.45
N ILE A 259 21.49 -18.61 -2.23
CA ILE A 259 20.87 -17.29 -2.04
C ILE A 259 20.31 -16.89 -3.40
N ASP A 260 19.00 -16.63 -3.48
CA ASP A 260 18.31 -16.19 -4.72
C ASP A 260 18.58 -17.13 -5.91
N GLY A 261 18.46 -18.43 -5.63
CA GLY A 261 18.77 -19.53 -6.57
C GLY A 261 20.26 -19.78 -6.81
N GLN A 262 21.16 -18.89 -6.40
CA GLN A 262 22.60 -19.00 -6.68
C GLN A 262 23.33 -19.77 -5.58
N THR A 263 24.11 -20.78 -5.97
CA THR A 263 24.88 -21.59 -5.02
C THR A 263 25.96 -20.78 -4.31
N VAL A 264 25.99 -20.84 -2.98
CA VAL A 264 27.05 -20.27 -2.16
C VAL A 264 28.25 -21.23 -2.16
N ALA A 265 29.42 -20.70 -2.54
CA ALA A 265 30.67 -21.44 -2.52
C ALA A 265 30.95 -22.01 -1.11
N PRO A 266 31.43 -23.26 -0.96
CA PRO A 266 31.57 -23.93 0.35
C PRO A 266 32.31 -23.11 1.42
N GLN A 267 33.36 -22.37 1.04
CA GLN A 267 34.15 -21.51 1.93
C GLN A 267 33.40 -20.28 2.47
N ASN A 268 32.30 -19.88 1.82
CA ASN A 268 31.50 -18.70 2.19
C ASN A 268 30.21 -19.09 2.95
N ARG A 269 29.97 -20.38 3.16
CA ARG A 269 28.75 -20.87 3.82
C ARG A 269 28.83 -20.62 5.32
N GLN A 270 27.93 -19.78 5.83
CA GLN A 270 27.84 -19.48 7.25
C GLN A 270 27.10 -20.59 7.99
N SER A 271 27.58 -20.97 9.18
CA SER A 271 26.89 -21.92 10.07
C SER A 271 26.01 -21.17 11.08
N MET A 272 24.70 -21.31 10.91
CA MET A 272 23.69 -20.53 11.63
C MET A 272 22.69 -21.47 12.32
N VAL A 273 21.86 -20.88 13.18
CA VAL A 273 20.65 -21.52 13.74
C VAL A 273 19.39 -20.72 13.44
N THR A 274 19.57 -19.45 13.06
CA THR A 274 18.51 -18.50 12.78
C THR A 274 18.93 -17.64 11.59
N LEU A 275 18.04 -17.42 10.63
CA LEU A 275 18.29 -16.63 9.43
C LEU A 275 17.11 -15.68 9.19
N THR A 276 17.41 -14.42 8.89
CA THR A 276 16.40 -13.46 8.45
C THR A 276 16.30 -13.49 6.92
N ILE A 277 15.08 -13.54 6.41
CA ILE A 277 14.73 -13.55 4.98
C ILE A 277 13.72 -12.42 4.72
N GLY A 278 14.02 -11.53 3.78
CA GLY A 278 13.18 -10.40 3.39
C GLY A 278 12.19 -10.74 2.26
N PRO A 279 11.21 -9.86 1.98
CA PRO A 279 10.26 -10.04 0.87
C PRO A 279 10.95 -10.32 -0.47
N GLY A 280 10.49 -11.34 -1.19
CA GLY A 280 11.03 -11.77 -2.50
C GLY A 280 12.32 -12.58 -2.43
N GLU A 281 12.98 -12.67 -1.28
CA GLU A 281 14.22 -13.41 -1.15
C GLU A 281 13.99 -14.92 -1.10
N THR A 282 14.95 -15.69 -1.63
CA THR A 282 15.01 -17.15 -1.41
C THR A 282 16.32 -17.55 -0.73
N ARG A 283 16.25 -18.51 0.18
CA ARG A 283 17.37 -19.05 0.94
C ARG A 283 17.27 -20.56 1.00
N ASP A 284 18.26 -21.26 0.45
CA ASP A 284 18.35 -22.70 0.66
C ASP A 284 19.26 -22.95 1.86
N ILE A 285 18.72 -23.53 2.91
CA ILE A 285 19.48 -23.99 4.08
C ILE A 285 19.68 -25.49 4.04
N ALA A 286 20.83 -25.96 4.52
CA ALA A 286 21.11 -27.39 4.61
C ALA A 286 21.74 -27.79 5.94
N PHE A 287 21.35 -28.95 6.47
CA PHE A 287 21.92 -29.53 7.67
C PHE A 287 21.92 -31.05 7.61
N MET A 288 22.72 -31.67 8.48
CA MET A 288 22.66 -33.11 8.73
C MET A 288 21.69 -33.37 9.88
N ALA A 289 20.73 -34.27 9.70
CA ALA A 289 19.81 -34.71 10.74
C ALA A 289 20.53 -35.61 11.77
N ASN A 290 21.46 -35.04 12.54
CA ASN A 290 22.30 -35.75 13.51
C ASN A 290 21.94 -35.49 14.99
N ALA A 291 20.94 -34.65 15.26
CA ALA A 291 20.41 -34.41 16.60
C ALA A 291 19.85 -35.69 17.24
N LYS A 292 19.57 -35.62 18.55
CA LYS A 292 18.82 -36.68 19.24
C LYS A 292 17.46 -36.86 18.55
N PRO A 293 17.08 -38.08 18.12
CA PRO A 293 15.78 -38.31 17.50
C PRO A 293 14.63 -37.82 18.38
N GLY A 294 13.75 -37.01 17.81
CA GLY A 294 12.63 -36.35 18.46
C GLY A 294 11.93 -35.36 17.52
N THR A 295 11.09 -34.50 18.09
CA THR A 295 10.48 -33.36 17.41
C THR A 295 11.28 -32.10 17.74
N TRP A 296 11.74 -31.38 16.72
CA TRP A 296 12.47 -30.12 16.87
C TRP A 296 11.74 -29.01 16.14
N MET A 297 11.36 -27.94 16.83
CA MET A 297 10.58 -26.86 16.21
C MET A 297 11.38 -26.13 15.12
N VAL A 298 10.64 -25.69 14.10
CA VAL A 298 11.12 -24.75 13.09
C VAL A 298 10.12 -23.61 13.07
N HIS A 299 10.54 -22.39 13.40
CA HIS A 299 9.59 -21.30 13.57
C HIS A 299 10.21 -19.92 13.31
N CYS A 300 9.37 -18.94 12.99
CA CYS A 300 9.77 -17.55 12.95
C CYS A 300 10.09 -17.04 14.37
N HIS A 301 11.13 -16.23 14.52
CA HIS A 301 11.55 -15.62 15.78
C HIS A 301 11.04 -14.17 15.93
N VAL A 302 10.13 -13.75 15.05
CA VAL A 302 9.27 -12.57 15.25
C VAL A 302 8.01 -13.06 15.95
N LEU A 303 7.80 -12.64 17.19
CA LEU A 303 6.78 -13.24 18.08
C LEU A 303 5.36 -13.10 17.55
N ASP A 304 5.04 -11.97 16.93
CA ASP A 304 3.74 -11.72 16.32
C ASP A 304 3.43 -12.72 15.19
N HIS A 305 4.47 -13.18 14.47
CA HIS A 305 4.32 -14.13 13.38
C HIS A 305 4.06 -15.57 13.85
N LEU A 306 3.96 -15.79 15.17
CA LEU A 306 3.62 -17.06 15.79
C LEU A 306 2.18 -17.08 16.32
N MET A 307 1.34 -16.14 15.92
CA MET A 307 -0.05 -16.01 16.35
C MET A 307 -1.04 -16.33 15.22
N ASN A 308 -2.27 -16.69 15.61
CA ASN A 308 -3.45 -16.78 14.77
C ASN A 308 -4.45 -15.71 15.23
N GLY A 309 -4.36 -14.50 14.66
CA GLY A 309 -5.00 -13.34 15.26
C GLY A 309 -4.51 -13.14 16.71
N PRO A 310 -5.39 -13.09 17.73
CA PRO A 310 -4.97 -12.90 19.12
C PRO A 310 -4.55 -14.20 19.83
N VAL A 311 -4.64 -15.37 19.18
CA VAL A 311 -4.45 -16.69 19.82
C VAL A 311 -3.14 -17.33 19.38
N GLY A 312 -2.33 -17.71 20.36
CA GLY A 312 -1.12 -18.49 20.16
C GLY A 312 -1.16 -19.89 20.78
N PRO A 313 -0.31 -20.82 20.31
CA PRO A 313 0.60 -20.68 19.17
C PRO A 313 -0.09 -20.90 17.82
N GLY A 314 0.48 -20.27 16.79
CA GLY A 314 0.02 -20.27 15.41
C GLY A 314 1.13 -19.81 14.46
N GLY A 315 0.74 -19.34 13.28
CA GLY A 315 1.59 -18.66 12.32
C GLY A 315 2.68 -19.53 11.69
N LEU A 316 3.86 -18.93 11.50
CA LEU A 316 5.04 -19.53 10.88
C LEU A 316 5.75 -20.50 11.82
N MET A 317 5.12 -21.62 12.11
CA MET A 317 5.66 -22.68 12.96
C MET A 317 5.42 -24.04 12.32
N THR A 318 6.42 -24.91 12.39
CA THR A 318 6.37 -26.33 12.04
C THR A 318 7.46 -27.07 12.83
N ALA A 319 7.86 -28.28 12.42
CA ALA A 319 8.91 -29.03 13.08
C ALA A 319 9.70 -29.91 12.12
N VAL A 320 10.96 -30.20 12.47
CA VAL A 320 11.70 -31.37 12.02
C VAL A 320 11.31 -32.55 12.90
N GLN A 321 10.65 -33.55 12.33
CA GLN A 321 10.21 -34.76 13.05
C GLN A 321 11.04 -35.96 12.61
N TYR A 322 11.74 -36.58 13.56
CA TYR A 322 12.45 -37.81 13.29
C TYR A 322 11.49 -39.00 13.21
N LEU A 323 11.59 -39.77 12.11
CA LEU A 323 10.82 -41.00 11.94
C LEU A 323 11.16 -42.02 13.04
N GLY A 324 10.12 -42.59 13.66
CA GLY A 324 10.26 -43.55 14.76
C GLY A 324 10.54 -42.94 16.14
N ALA A 325 10.65 -41.61 16.25
CA ALA A 325 10.70 -40.91 17.54
C ALA A 325 9.28 -40.50 17.99
N PRO A 326 9.07 -40.19 19.29
CA PRO A 326 7.80 -39.61 19.76
C PRO A 326 7.42 -38.38 18.93
N ASP A 327 6.17 -38.32 18.50
CA ASP A 327 5.62 -37.20 17.77
C ASP A 327 4.96 -36.21 18.73
N ASN A 328 5.65 -35.09 18.95
CA ASN A 328 5.21 -34.01 19.82
C ASN A 328 4.71 -32.80 19.01
N THR A 329 4.48 -32.95 17.70
CA THR A 329 4.07 -31.83 16.83
C THR A 329 2.73 -31.21 17.26
N GLY A 330 1.82 -31.99 17.86
CA GLY A 330 0.55 -31.50 18.42
C GLY A 330 0.61 -31.07 19.90
N LEU A 331 1.71 -31.31 20.63
CA LEU A 331 1.76 -30.96 22.06
C LEU A 331 1.84 -29.45 22.31
N ALA A 332 2.38 -28.69 21.34
CA ALA A 332 2.34 -27.25 21.37
C ALA A 332 0.92 -26.67 21.19
N SER A 333 -0.14 -27.47 20.99
CA SER A 333 -1.54 -26.98 20.98
C SER A 333 -2.35 -27.35 22.23
N SER A 334 -1.76 -27.99 23.24
CA SER A 334 -2.45 -28.43 24.46
C SER A 334 -2.01 -27.65 25.71
N ALA A 335 -2.83 -27.70 26.77
CA ALA A 335 -2.92 -26.80 27.94
C ALA A 335 -1.65 -26.41 28.73
N ASN A 336 -0.45 -26.85 28.32
CA ASN A 336 0.86 -26.38 28.80
C ASN A 336 1.60 -25.57 27.71
N THR A 337 0.85 -24.75 26.98
CA THR A 337 1.37 -23.86 25.94
C THR A 337 2.14 -22.68 26.53
N MET A 338 3.09 -22.14 25.76
CA MET A 338 3.73 -20.85 26.03
C MET A 338 2.65 -19.80 26.31
N SER A 339 2.43 -19.47 27.58
CA SER A 339 1.50 -18.42 27.99
C SER A 339 2.14 -17.06 27.69
N MET A 340 1.75 -16.46 26.57
CA MET A 340 2.07 -15.06 26.29
C MET A 340 1.16 -14.21 27.18
N SER A 341 1.71 -13.62 28.24
CA SER A 341 0.97 -12.66 29.07
C SER A 341 0.43 -11.52 28.19
N PRO A 342 -0.85 -11.12 28.33
CA PRO A 342 -1.45 -10.03 27.54
C PRO A 342 -0.70 -8.69 27.63
N GLY A 343 0.17 -8.51 28.64
CA GLY A 343 0.93 -7.28 28.89
C GLY A 343 2.42 -7.34 28.53
N GLY A 344 2.90 -8.42 27.91
CA GLY A 344 4.32 -8.62 27.58
C GLY A 344 4.76 -8.09 26.21
N MET A 345 4.18 -7.00 25.72
CA MET A 345 4.64 -6.36 24.47
C MET A 345 5.98 -5.64 24.70
N GLY A 346 7.07 -6.39 24.59
CA GLY A 346 8.42 -5.86 24.48
C GLY A 346 8.62 -5.13 23.16
N THR A 347 9.14 -3.91 23.24
CA THR A 347 9.33 -2.94 22.15
C THR A 347 10.28 -3.43 21.07
N GLY A 348 9.75 -3.84 19.92
CA GLY A 348 10.53 -4.07 18.70
C GLY A 348 9.60 -4.22 17.51
N ALA A 349 9.56 -3.20 16.65
CA ALA A 349 8.92 -3.10 15.34
C ALA A 349 7.59 -3.89 15.17
N GLY A 350 6.46 -3.19 15.27
CA GLY A 350 5.13 -3.77 15.06
C GLY A 350 4.18 -3.64 16.25
N ARG A 351 4.13 -2.47 16.90
CA ARG A 351 2.96 -2.17 17.74
C ARG A 351 1.81 -1.82 16.80
N SER A 352 0.74 -2.61 16.81
CA SER A 352 -0.60 -2.05 16.62
C SER A 352 -0.69 -0.82 17.53
N PRO A 353 -1.06 0.37 17.04
CA PRO A 353 -1.35 1.47 17.93
C PRO A 353 -2.40 0.98 18.92
N PRO A 354 -2.33 1.35 20.21
CA PRO A 354 -3.48 1.15 21.08
C PRO A 354 -4.70 1.73 20.37
N GLU A 355 -5.83 1.02 20.37
CA GLU A 355 -7.12 1.64 20.04
C GLU A 355 -7.17 2.94 20.86
N LEU A 356 -7.05 4.07 20.17
CA LEU A 356 -7.19 5.35 20.83
C LEU A 356 -8.65 5.40 21.22
N HIS A 357 -8.91 5.32 22.53
CA HIS A 357 -10.23 5.55 23.11
C HIS A 357 -10.85 6.76 22.40
N ASP A 358 -12.13 6.72 22.00
CA ASP A 358 -12.79 7.74 21.14
C ASP A 358 -12.43 9.18 21.55
N LEU A 359 -12.37 9.40 22.86
CA LEU A 359 -11.97 10.64 23.49
C LEU A 359 -10.58 11.16 23.06
N THR A 360 -9.59 10.28 22.89
CA THR A 360 -8.24 10.64 22.46
C THR A 360 -8.21 11.11 21.01
N VAL A 361 -8.95 10.45 20.10
CA VAL A 361 -9.08 10.91 18.70
C VAL A 361 -9.70 12.31 18.66
N TYR A 362 -10.74 12.54 19.46
CA TYR A 362 -11.40 13.85 19.54
C TYR A 362 -10.50 14.93 20.13
N ILE A 363 -9.74 14.60 21.18
CA ILE A 363 -8.75 15.52 21.77
C ILE A 363 -7.67 15.86 20.75
N LEU A 364 -7.18 14.88 19.99
CA LEU A 364 -6.13 15.09 19.01
C LEU A 364 -6.63 15.90 17.81
N GLY A 365 -7.85 15.65 17.31
CA GLY A 365 -8.49 16.50 16.31
C GLY A 365 -8.71 17.94 16.80
N ALA A 366 -9.04 18.12 18.09
CA ALA A 366 -9.09 19.45 18.70
C ALA A 366 -7.71 20.12 18.77
N ILE A 367 -6.66 19.37 19.12
CA ILE A 367 -5.28 19.87 19.12
C ILE A 367 -4.86 20.31 17.72
N ALA A 368 -5.14 19.49 16.70
CA ALA A 368 -4.86 19.80 15.30
C ALA A 368 -5.53 21.12 14.88
N GLY A 369 -6.82 21.31 15.19
CA GLY A 369 -7.52 22.56 14.91
C GLY A 369 -7.00 23.77 15.71
N LEU A 370 -6.58 23.56 16.97
CA LEU A 370 -6.06 24.63 17.84
C LEU A 370 -4.69 25.16 17.41
N THR A 371 -3.91 24.39 16.64
CA THR A 371 -2.61 24.87 16.12
C THR A 371 -2.73 26.11 15.24
N ILE A 372 -3.90 26.40 14.68
CA ILE A 372 -4.18 27.65 13.94
C ILE A 372 -3.87 28.91 14.78
N PHE A 373 -4.04 28.81 16.10
CA PHE A 373 -3.72 29.90 17.02
C PHE A 373 -2.23 30.21 17.11
N LEU A 374 -1.35 29.33 16.63
CA LEU A 374 0.09 29.59 16.57
C LEU A 374 0.44 30.58 15.45
N GLY A 375 -0.36 30.63 14.38
CA GLY A 375 -0.18 31.57 13.26
C GLY A 375 -0.83 32.94 13.46
N LEU A 376 -1.84 33.04 14.33
CA LEU A 376 -2.60 34.27 14.57
C LEU A 376 -1.89 35.41 15.33
N PRO A 377 -0.84 35.21 16.15
CA PRO A 377 -0.16 36.30 16.87
C PRO A 377 0.40 37.38 15.93
N PHE A 378 0.68 37.05 14.67
CA PHE A 378 1.11 38.01 13.65
C PHE A 378 0.06 39.12 13.43
N ALA A 379 -1.23 38.86 13.70
CA ALA A 379 -2.29 39.85 13.58
C ALA A 379 -2.15 41.00 14.60
N ALA A 380 -1.51 40.75 15.75
CA ALA A 380 -1.36 41.72 16.84
C ALA A 380 -0.23 42.75 16.59
N MET A 381 0.57 42.57 15.53
CA MET A 381 1.66 43.49 15.20
C MET A 381 1.12 44.86 14.73
N LYS A 382 1.46 45.91 15.48
CA LYS A 382 0.94 47.28 15.23
C LYS A 382 1.74 48.10 14.22
N LYS A 383 2.98 47.71 13.91
CA LYS A 383 3.89 48.49 13.04
C LYS A 383 4.61 47.56 12.06
N ILE A 384 4.12 47.51 10.82
CA ILE A 384 4.76 46.77 9.71
C ILE A 384 4.87 47.71 8.51
N SER A 385 5.99 47.65 7.81
CA SER A 385 6.17 48.45 6.59
C SER A 385 5.21 47.97 5.48
N PRO A 386 4.81 48.83 4.52
CA PRO A 386 3.99 48.41 3.38
C PRO A 386 4.61 47.25 2.58
N ARG A 387 5.95 47.21 2.48
CA ARG A 387 6.69 46.10 1.87
C ARG A 387 6.54 44.80 2.67
N GLY A 388 6.59 44.88 4.00
CA GLY A 388 6.33 43.74 4.87
C GLY A 388 4.91 43.21 4.69
N ILE A 389 3.89 44.08 4.71
CA ILE A 389 2.50 43.67 4.51
C ILE A 389 2.31 42.99 3.13
N ALA A 390 2.90 43.56 2.07
CA ALA A 390 2.85 42.96 0.74
C ALA A 390 3.50 41.57 0.69
N LEU A 391 4.67 41.39 1.32
CA LEU A 391 5.38 40.11 1.38
C LEU A 391 4.57 39.08 2.19
N LEU A 392 4.06 39.44 3.36
CA LEU A 392 3.28 38.52 4.20
C LEU A 392 1.98 38.08 3.50
N ASN A 393 1.27 39.03 2.87
CA ASN A 393 0.08 38.72 2.07
C ASN A 393 0.42 37.79 0.90
N ALA A 394 1.55 38.01 0.23
CA ALA A 394 1.98 37.16 -0.88
C ALA A 394 2.38 35.74 -0.44
N ILE A 395 3.08 35.60 0.69
CA ILE A 395 3.38 34.30 1.30
C ILE A 395 2.06 33.57 1.62
N ALA A 396 1.10 34.26 2.23
CA ALA A 396 -0.21 33.68 2.52
C ALA A 396 -0.93 33.20 1.24
N VAL A 397 -0.92 34.00 0.17
CA VAL A 397 -1.47 33.57 -1.14
C VAL A 397 -0.75 32.33 -1.68
N GLY A 398 0.58 32.27 -1.56
CA GLY A 398 1.37 31.10 -1.94
C GLY A 398 0.98 29.83 -1.20
N VAL A 399 0.81 29.93 0.13
CA VAL A 399 0.32 28.82 0.96
C VAL A 399 -1.07 28.40 0.49
N LEU A 400 -2.01 29.33 0.33
CA LEU A 400 -3.37 29.03 -0.13
C LEU A 400 -3.40 28.36 -1.52
N PHE A 401 -2.48 28.71 -2.43
CA PHE A 401 -2.36 28.02 -3.73
C PHE A 401 -1.93 26.56 -3.57
N PHE A 402 -0.99 26.29 -2.68
CA PHE A 402 -0.61 24.92 -2.35
C PHE A 402 -1.81 24.16 -1.75
N LEU A 403 -2.56 24.79 -0.83
CA LEU A 403 -3.76 24.18 -0.23
C LEU A 403 -4.77 23.78 -1.29
N LEU A 404 -5.03 24.70 -2.22
CA LEU A 404 -5.96 24.46 -3.31
C LEU A 404 -5.53 23.25 -4.15
N TYR A 405 -4.23 23.15 -4.46
CA TYR A 405 -3.70 22.01 -5.20
C TYR A 405 -3.91 20.70 -4.45
N ASP A 406 -3.56 20.66 -3.17
CA ASP A 406 -3.66 19.45 -2.34
C ASP A 406 -5.11 18.97 -2.19
N ILE A 407 -6.03 19.89 -1.88
CA ILE A 407 -7.47 19.58 -1.75
C ILE A 407 -8.05 19.07 -3.07
N LEU A 408 -7.71 19.71 -4.19
CA LEU A 408 -8.22 19.30 -5.49
C LEU A 408 -7.72 17.90 -5.88
N ARG A 409 -6.48 17.57 -5.53
CA ARG A 409 -5.88 16.24 -5.72
C ARG A 409 -6.60 15.20 -4.86
N GLN A 410 -6.73 15.43 -3.55
CA GLN A 410 -7.43 14.50 -2.66
C GLN A 410 -8.91 14.30 -3.05
N ALA A 411 -9.56 15.36 -3.54
CA ALA A 411 -10.94 15.29 -4.03
C ALA A 411 -11.07 14.51 -5.35
N SER A 412 -10.03 14.49 -6.19
CA SER A 412 -10.06 13.77 -7.47
C SER A 412 -9.81 12.28 -7.30
N ASP A 413 -9.08 11.83 -6.29
CA ASP A 413 -8.72 10.41 -6.13
C ASP A 413 -9.95 9.47 -6.16
N PRO A 414 -11.07 9.72 -5.45
CA PRO A 414 -12.25 8.86 -5.53
C PRO A 414 -12.96 8.93 -6.89
N VAL A 415 -12.85 10.06 -7.60
CA VAL A 415 -13.43 10.26 -8.93
C VAL A 415 -12.63 9.50 -9.98
N GLU A 416 -11.29 9.54 -9.89
CA GLU A 416 -10.37 8.81 -10.77
C GLU A 416 -10.49 7.29 -10.56
N ASP A 417 -10.58 6.83 -9.31
CA ASP A 417 -10.86 5.42 -8.99
C ASP A 417 -12.19 4.96 -9.60
N ALA A 418 -13.25 5.77 -9.48
CA ALA A 418 -14.54 5.47 -10.10
C ALA A 418 -14.48 5.48 -11.64
N LEU A 419 -13.65 6.35 -12.24
CA LEU A 419 -13.41 6.39 -13.68
C LEU A 419 -12.66 5.14 -14.16
N HIS A 420 -11.62 4.72 -13.43
CA HIS A 420 -10.90 3.47 -13.71
C HIS A 420 -11.84 2.27 -13.61
N LYS A 421 -12.70 2.21 -12.58
CA LYS A 421 -13.75 1.17 -12.47
C LYS A 421 -14.73 1.20 -13.64
N LEU A 422 -15.13 2.39 -14.10
CA LEU A 422 -15.97 2.52 -15.29
C LEU A 422 -15.27 2.01 -16.57
N GLN A 423 -13.97 2.29 -16.73
CA GLN A 423 -13.17 1.76 -17.84
C GLN A 423 -13.05 0.22 -17.79
N LEU A 424 -13.13 -0.36 -16.59
CA LEU A 424 -13.17 -1.81 -16.35
C LEU A 424 -14.59 -2.42 -16.44
N GLY A 425 -15.60 -1.64 -16.84
CA GLY A 425 -16.97 -2.13 -17.08
C GLY A 425 -17.96 -1.94 -15.92
N ALA A 426 -17.59 -1.23 -14.85
CA ALA A 426 -18.52 -0.90 -13.78
C ALA A 426 -19.65 0.06 -14.25
N PRO A 427 -20.82 0.07 -13.58
CA PRO A 427 -21.90 0.98 -13.95
C PRO A 427 -21.48 2.46 -13.84
N PRO A 428 -21.91 3.33 -14.79
CA PRO A 428 -21.52 4.74 -14.80
C PRO A 428 -22.10 5.57 -13.65
N ALA A 429 -23.04 5.01 -12.88
CA ALA A 429 -23.76 5.72 -11.83
C ALA A 429 -22.82 6.25 -10.73
N GLN A 430 -21.84 5.45 -10.28
CA GLN A 430 -20.91 5.86 -9.23
C GLN A 430 -20.00 6.99 -9.70
N PHE A 431 -19.37 6.83 -10.87
CA PHE A 431 -18.54 7.87 -11.49
C PHE A 431 -19.33 9.16 -11.72
N SER A 432 -20.52 9.07 -12.33
CA SER A 432 -21.36 10.24 -12.62
C SER A 432 -21.80 10.96 -11.34
N THR A 433 -22.11 10.21 -10.28
CA THR A 433 -22.50 10.79 -8.99
C THR A 433 -21.32 11.51 -8.34
N LEU A 434 -20.16 10.88 -8.25
CA LEU A 434 -18.96 11.50 -7.66
C LEU A 434 -18.50 12.71 -8.48
N LEU A 435 -18.52 12.63 -9.81
CA LEU A 435 -18.21 13.76 -10.70
C LEU A 435 -19.20 14.91 -10.52
N ALA A 436 -20.50 14.62 -10.44
CA ALA A 436 -21.53 15.63 -10.18
C ALA A 436 -21.36 16.27 -8.80
N THR A 437 -21.03 15.48 -7.77
CA THR A 437 -20.70 15.97 -6.44
C THR A 437 -19.47 16.85 -6.45
N TYR A 438 -18.42 16.45 -7.18
CA TYR A 438 -17.18 17.21 -7.30
C TYR A 438 -17.42 18.59 -7.93
N LEU A 439 -18.07 18.62 -9.11
CA LEU A 439 -18.36 19.86 -9.82
C LEU A 439 -19.37 20.73 -9.07
N GLY A 440 -20.39 20.10 -8.48
CA GLY A 440 -21.42 20.77 -7.69
C GLY A 440 -20.85 21.39 -6.41
N GLY A 441 -20.03 20.64 -5.68
CA GLY A 441 -19.35 21.11 -4.47
C GLY A 441 -18.42 22.28 -4.78
N LEU A 442 -17.63 22.21 -5.85
CA LEU A 442 -16.76 23.31 -6.28
C LEU A 442 -17.56 24.59 -6.59
N ALA A 443 -18.66 24.45 -7.34
CA ALA A 443 -19.54 25.57 -7.69
C ALA A 443 -20.22 26.18 -6.46
N VAL A 444 -20.76 25.34 -5.56
CA VAL A 444 -21.40 25.80 -4.32
C VAL A 444 -20.37 26.46 -3.39
N GLY A 445 -19.16 25.91 -3.28
CA GLY A 445 -18.07 26.48 -2.50
C GLY A 445 -17.73 27.90 -2.96
N LEU A 446 -17.50 28.08 -4.27
CA LEU A 446 -17.27 29.39 -4.88
C LEU A 446 -18.41 30.37 -4.63
N LEU A 447 -19.66 29.96 -4.89
CA LEU A 447 -20.83 30.85 -4.82
C LEU A 447 -21.22 31.18 -3.37
N SER A 448 -21.04 30.26 -2.44
CA SER A 448 -21.40 30.43 -1.03
C SER A 448 -20.62 31.58 -0.38
N LEU A 449 -19.33 31.71 -0.68
CA LEU A 449 -18.49 32.79 -0.17
C LEU A 449 -18.74 34.13 -0.85
N VAL A 450 -19.13 34.13 -2.13
CA VAL A 450 -19.63 35.34 -2.80
C VAL A 450 -20.90 35.85 -2.10
N PHE A 451 -21.85 34.96 -1.81
CA PHE A 451 -23.07 35.31 -1.10
C PHE A 451 -22.78 35.76 0.34
N PHE A 452 -21.94 35.01 1.05
CA PHE A 452 -21.53 35.32 2.42
C PHE A 452 -20.84 36.70 2.50
N SER A 453 -19.93 36.98 1.57
CA SER A 453 -19.25 38.28 1.44
C SER A 453 -20.22 39.43 1.21
N ARG A 454 -21.25 39.24 0.38
CA ARG A 454 -22.27 40.27 0.10
C ARG A 454 -23.21 40.50 1.29
N SER A 455 -23.57 39.43 1.99
CA SER A 455 -24.64 39.47 3.00
C SER A 455 -24.14 39.77 4.41
N PHE A 456 -22.91 39.39 4.76
CA PHE A 456 -22.43 39.41 6.14
C PHE A 456 -21.16 40.24 6.37
N ILE A 457 -20.48 40.73 5.34
CA ILE A 457 -19.22 41.47 5.49
C ILE A 457 -19.38 42.91 5.00
N ALA A 458 -19.26 43.85 5.93
CA ALA A 458 -19.31 45.28 5.64
C ALA A 458 -18.15 45.70 4.72
N ARG A 459 -18.50 46.35 3.60
CA ARG A 459 -17.55 46.92 2.63
C ARG A 459 -17.20 48.36 3.01
N THR A 460 -15.98 48.78 2.67
CA THR A 460 -15.55 50.18 2.77
C THR A 460 -16.33 51.05 1.77
N PRO A 461 -16.33 52.39 1.92
CA PRO A 461 -16.95 53.31 0.96
C PRO A 461 -16.40 53.16 -0.48
N LEU A 462 -15.21 52.59 -0.63
CA LEU A 462 -14.55 52.28 -1.90
C LEU A 462 -14.92 50.90 -2.47
N GLY A 463 -15.85 50.19 -1.84
CA GLY A 463 -16.36 48.88 -2.27
C GLY A 463 -15.44 47.69 -1.95
N THR A 464 -14.34 47.89 -1.23
CA THR A 464 -13.40 46.82 -0.83
C THR A 464 -13.74 46.27 0.56
N LEU A 465 -13.29 45.06 0.87
CA LEU A 465 -13.42 44.51 2.22
C LEU A 465 -12.52 45.28 3.20
N SER A 466 -12.99 45.44 4.44
CA SER A 466 -12.13 45.90 5.53
C SER A 466 -11.11 44.81 5.90
N PRO A 467 -9.97 45.15 6.53
CA PRO A 467 -9.00 44.16 7.02
C PRO A 467 -9.62 43.03 7.84
N LEU A 468 -10.53 43.37 8.76
CA LEU A 468 -11.27 42.40 9.57
C LEU A 468 -12.27 41.60 8.76
N GLY A 469 -12.96 42.24 7.81
CA GLY A 469 -13.85 41.55 6.89
C GLY A 469 -13.12 40.51 6.04
N LEU A 470 -11.96 40.87 5.49
CA LEU A 470 -11.13 39.96 4.71
C LEU A 470 -10.60 38.81 5.58
N ALA A 471 -10.08 39.09 6.78
CA ALA A 471 -9.63 38.06 7.71
C ALA A 471 -10.75 37.08 8.12
N THR A 472 -11.98 37.58 8.31
CA THR A 472 -13.15 36.77 8.65
C THR A 472 -13.55 35.85 7.49
N MET A 473 -13.47 36.36 6.26
CA MET A 473 -13.72 35.58 5.05
C MET A 473 -12.66 34.49 4.84
N ILE A 474 -11.39 34.83 5.01
CA ILE A 474 -10.28 33.87 4.96
C ILE A 474 -10.52 32.78 6.01
N ALA A 475 -10.80 33.16 7.26
CA ALA A 475 -11.06 32.20 8.33
C ALA A 475 -12.25 31.29 8.03
N ALA A 476 -13.32 31.80 7.41
CA ALA A 476 -14.49 30.99 7.04
C ALA A 476 -14.18 30.01 5.90
N GLY A 477 -13.42 30.42 4.88
CA GLY A 477 -13.01 29.54 3.79
C GLY A 477 -12.06 28.45 4.26
N ILE A 478 -11.07 28.81 5.08
CA ILE A 478 -10.14 27.89 5.73
C ILE A 478 -10.90 26.95 6.69
N GLY A 479 -11.88 27.45 7.43
CA GLY A 479 -12.72 26.61 8.29
C GLY A 479 -13.43 25.49 7.54
N LEU A 480 -13.90 25.73 6.31
CA LEU A 480 -14.50 24.68 5.48
C LEU A 480 -13.47 23.62 5.06
N HIS A 481 -12.23 24.02 4.78
CA HIS A 481 -11.14 23.09 4.51
C HIS A 481 -10.78 22.27 5.74
N ASN A 482 -10.63 22.92 6.88
CA ASN A 482 -10.28 22.28 8.14
C ASN A 482 -11.35 21.31 8.62
N PHE A 483 -12.61 21.53 8.25
CA PHE A 483 -13.66 20.53 8.41
C PHE A 483 -13.37 19.24 7.63
N SER A 484 -12.92 19.34 6.37
CA SER A 484 -12.55 18.16 5.57
C SER A 484 -11.31 17.43 6.10
N GLU A 485 -10.32 18.15 6.62
CA GLU A 485 -9.18 17.56 7.34
C GLU A 485 -9.65 16.78 8.58
N GLY A 486 -10.55 17.38 9.36
CA GLY A 486 -11.18 16.73 10.49
C GLY A 486 -11.89 15.45 10.06
N LEU A 487 -12.68 15.50 8.99
CA LEU A 487 -13.37 14.33 8.45
C LEU A 487 -12.39 13.20 8.13
N ALA A 488 -11.24 13.52 7.52
CA ALA A 488 -10.19 12.56 7.19
C ALA A 488 -9.53 11.95 8.45
N ILE A 489 -9.23 12.76 9.48
CA ILE A 489 -8.72 12.25 10.78
C ILE A 489 -9.73 11.27 11.38
N GLY A 490 -11.00 11.67 11.43
CA GLY A 490 -12.08 10.86 11.99
C GLY A 490 -12.25 9.54 11.25
N GLN A 491 -12.30 9.57 9.91
CA GLN A 491 -12.46 8.39 9.08
C GLN A 491 -11.27 7.43 9.21
N SER A 492 -10.03 7.97 9.21
CA SER A 492 -8.82 7.16 9.40
C SER A 492 -8.79 6.48 10.77
N ALA A 493 -9.24 7.17 11.82
CA ALA A 493 -9.36 6.59 13.14
C ALA A 493 -10.48 5.53 13.22
N ALA A 494 -11.62 5.76 12.56
CA ALA A 494 -12.74 4.83 12.53
C ALA A 494 -12.43 3.52 11.78
N THR A 495 -11.53 3.56 10.80
CA THR A 495 -11.08 2.36 10.06
C THR A 495 -9.92 1.64 10.76
N GLY A 496 -9.53 2.04 11.98
CA GLY A 496 -8.42 1.45 12.72
C GLY A 496 -7.02 1.89 12.25
N ALA A 497 -6.93 2.82 11.30
CA ALA A 497 -5.68 3.39 10.80
C ALA A 497 -5.14 4.49 11.74
N ILE A 498 -4.93 4.14 13.02
CA ILE A 498 -4.57 5.10 14.08
C ILE A 498 -3.23 5.80 13.81
N GLN A 499 -2.26 5.10 13.20
CA GLN A 499 -0.97 5.71 12.86
C GLN A 499 -1.12 6.75 11.75
N LEU A 500 -1.95 6.46 10.74
CA LEU A 500 -2.33 7.43 9.71
C LEU A 500 -3.08 8.61 10.36
N ALA A 501 -4.05 8.36 11.23
CA ALA A 501 -4.76 9.42 11.94
C ALA A 501 -3.82 10.32 12.77
N LEU A 502 -2.88 9.73 13.53
CA LEU A 502 -1.88 10.46 14.30
C LEU A 502 -0.96 11.31 13.40
N LEU A 503 -0.59 10.77 12.25
CA LEU A 503 0.28 11.44 11.31
C LEU A 503 -0.42 12.57 10.58
N LEU A 504 -1.69 12.37 10.17
CA LEU A 504 -2.59 13.41 9.70
C LEU A 504 -2.77 14.52 10.76
N ILE A 505 -2.92 14.17 12.03
CA ILE A 505 -3.03 15.15 13.13
C ILE A 505 -1.76 16.01 13.24
N ILE A 506 -0.57 15.42 13.14
CA ILE A 506 0.70 16.16 13.18
C ILE A 506 0.84 17.04 11.92
N GLY A 507 0.52 16.47 10.76
CA GLY A 507 0.58 17.16 9.48
C GLY A 507 -0.36 18.34 9.38
N PHE A 508 -1.64 18.10 9.60
CA PHE A 508 -2.69 19.13 9.65
C PHE A 508 -2.42 20.14 10.78
N GLY A 509 -1.83 19.72 11.91
CA GLY A 509 -1.40 20.66 12.95
C GLY A 509 -0.30 21.64 12.49
N LEU A 510 0.72 21.16 11.79
CA LEU A 510 1.76 22.03 11.22
C LEU A 510 1.20 22.93 10.12
N HIS A 511 0.28 22.39 9.34
CA HIS A 511 -0.41 23.04 8.25
C HIS A 511 -1.30 24.20 8.73
N ASN A 512 -2.18 23.93 9.69
CA ASN A 512 -3.11 24.90 10.30
C ASN A 512 -2.38 26.09 10.94
N MET A 513 -1.16 25.90 11.47
CA MET A 513 -0.33 27.02 11.90
C MET A 513 -0.03 28.01 10.75
N THR A 514 0.27 27.52 9.55
CA THR A 514 0.53 28.38 8.38
C THR A 514 -0.73 29.05 7.84
N GLU A 515 -1.89 28.43 8.04
CA GLU A 515 -3.19 29.01 7.71
C GLU A 515 -3.58 30.15 8.66
N GLY A 516 -3.29 29.99 9.95
CA GLY A 516 -3.46 31.05 10.94
C GLY A 516 -2.67 32.31 10.58
N PHE A 517 -1.50 32.13 9.97
CA PHE A 517 -0.72 33.23 9.40
C PHE A 517 -1.46 33.89 8.21
N GLY A 518 -2.08 33.10 7.33
CA GLY A 518 -2.91 33.61 6.24
C GLY A 518 -4.10 34.46 6.72
N ILE A 519 -4.78 34.03 7.80
CA ILE A 519 -5.84 34.79 8.46
C ILE A 519 -5.32 36.09 9.08
N ALA A 520 -4.11 36.05 9.65
CA ALA A 520 -3.49 37.19 10.33
C ALA A 520 -2.98 38.27 9.37
N ALA A 521 -2.55 37.88 8.16
CA ALA A 521 -1.85 38.77 7.24
C ALA A 521 -2.61 40.07 6.91
N PRO A 522 -3.94 40.08 6.63
CA PRO A 522 -4.67 41.32 6.39
C PRO A 522 -4.79 42.24 7.61
N LEU A 523 -4.74 41.67 8.82
CA LEU A 523 -4.87 42.42 10.07
C LEU A 523 -3.56 43.07 10.50
N ALA A 524 -2.44 42.50 10.07
CA ALA A 524 -1.12 42.93 10.46
C ALA A 524 -0.88 44.42 10.07
N GLY A 525 -0.57 45.26 11.06
CA GLY A 525 -0.39 46.71 10.87
C GLY A 525 -1.67 47.54 10.76
N SER A 526 -2.86 46.92 10.74
CA SER A 526 -4.15 47.64 10.63
C SER A 526 -4.62 48.26 11.95
N GLY A 527 -4.10 47.79 13.08
CA GLY A 527 -4.58 48.16 14.42
C GLY A 527 -5.94 47.55 14.79
N ALA A 528 -6.56 46.75 13.92
CA ALA A 528 -7.89 46.19 14.12
C ALA A 528 -7.92 44.90 14.96
N ALA A 529 -6.76 44.31 15.28
CA ALA A 529 -6.69 43.05 16.02
C ALA A 529 -6.77 43.26 17.54
N SER A 530 -7.95 42.99 18.12
CA SER A 530 -8.11 42.79 19.56
C SER A 530 -7.97 41.31 19.93
N ALA A 531 -7.67 41.00 21.21
CA ALA A 531 -7.59 39.61 21.68
C ALA A 531 -8.88 38.82 21.39
N GLY A 532 -10.05 39.42 21.60
CA GLY A 532 -11.34 38.79 21.27
C GLY A 532 -11.54 38.54 19.77
N THR A 533 -10.97 39.39 18.91
CA THR A 533 -11.00 39.22 17.44
C THR A 533 -10.14 38.03 17.03
N ILE A 534 -8.93 37.92 17.58
CA ILE A 534 -8.01 36.81 17.33
C ILE A 534 -8.64 35.48 17.77
N ILE A 535 -9.24 35.43 18.96
CA ILE A 535 -9.96 34.25 19.46
C ILE A 535 -11.08 33.84 18.50
N ARG A 536 -11.91 34.80 18.08
CA ARG A 536 -13.03 34.52 17.16
C ARG A 536 -12.55 33.96 15.83
N LEU A 537 -11.51 34.56 15.23
CA LEU A 537 -10.99 34.12 13.94
C LEU A 537 -10.37 32.72 14.01
N GLY A 538 -9.63 32.41 15.08
CA GLY A 538 -9.10 31.06 15.27
C GLY A 538 -10.18 30.01 15.52
N LEU A 539 -11.28 30.36 16.21
CA LEU A 539 -12.41 29.44 16.37
C LEU A 539 -13.15 29.19 15.04
N ILE A 540 -13.29 30.21 14.19
CA ILE A 540 -13.91 30.06 12.86
C ILE A 540 -13.02 29.19 11.95
N GLY A 541 -11.70 29.39 11.97
CA GLY A 541 -10.79 28.63 11.11
C GLY A 541 -10.44 27.23 11.63
N GLY A 542 -10.17 27.05 12.92
CA GLY A 542 -9.70 25.77 13.47
C GLY A 542 -10.77 24.94 14.18
N GLY A 543 -11.87 25.56 14.65
CA GLY A 543 -12.97 24.84 15.28
C GLY A 543 -13.61 23.75 14.41
N PRO A 544 -13.78 23.95 13.09
CA PRO A 544 -14.33 22.94 12.21
C PRO A 544 -13.52 21.63 12.13
N THR A 545 -12.20 21.63 12.36
CA THR A 545 -11.39 20.39 12.41
C THR A 545 -11.90 19.42 13.47
N PHE A 546 -12.25 19.93 14.65
CA PHE A 546 -12.81 19.12 15.72
C PHE A 546 -14.18 18.54 15.32
N VAL A 547 -15.06 19.36 14.75
CA VAL A 547 -16.39 18.94 14.31
C VAL A 547 -16.30 17.89 13.19
N GLY A 548 -15.41 18.12 12.23
CA GLY A 548 -15.11 17.17 11.16
C GLY A 548 -14.61 15.85 11.71
N THR A 549 -13.71 15.87 12.70
CA THR A 549 -13.18 14.67 13.37
C THR A 549 -14.29 13.85 14.02
N LEU A 550 -15.20 14.50 14.74
CA LEU A 550 -16.37 13.84 15.34
C LEU A 550 -17.26 13.18 14.28
N ILE A 551 -17.57 13.90 13.20
CA ILE A 551 -18.45 13.38 12.15
C ILE A 551 -17.77 12.27 11.37
N GLY A 552 -16.50 12.43 11.00
CA GLY A 552 -15.73 11.47 10.22
C GLY A 552 -15.53 10.15 10.97
N TYR A 553 -15.43 10.21 12.30
CA TYR A 553 -15.33 9.01 13.14
C TYR A 553 -16.60 8.16 13.10
N HIS A 554 -17.77 8.79 12.99
CA HIS A 554 -19.05 8.08 12.96
C HIS A 554 -19.58 7.81 11.54
N PHE A 555 -19.10 8.54 10.53
CA PHE A 555 -19.63 8.50 9.16
C PHE A 555 -18.51 8.49 8.11
N VAL A 556 -18.20 7.29 7.61
CA VAL A 556 -17.25 7.09 6.49
C VAL A 556 -18.01 7.08 5.16
N SER A 557 -17.80 8.09 4.32
CA SER A 557 -18.45 8.20 3.01
C SER A 557 -17.57 8.94 1.99
N PRO A 558 -17.18 8.29 0.88
CA PRO A 558 -16.41 8.94 -0.20
C PRO A 558 -17.15 10.14 -0.80
N LEU A 559 -18.48 10.04 -0.93
CA LEU A 559 -19.30 11.13 -1.46
C LEU A 559 -19.27 12.35 -0.53
N LEU A 560 -19.33 12.13 0.78
CA LEU A 560 -19.26 13.20 1.76
C LEU A 560 -17.88 13.86 1.76
N SER A 561 -16.82 13.06 1.65
CA SER A 561 -15.44 13.55 1.54
C SER A 561 -15.25 14.42 0.29
N VAL A 562 -15.61 13.92 -0.90
CA VAL A 562 -15.55 14.68 -2.16
C VAL A 562 -16.36 15.97 -2.08
N LEU A 563 -17.57 15.92 -1.51
CA LEU A 563 -18.41 17.11 -1.34
C LEU A 563 -17.71 18.19 -0.50
N PHE A 564 -17.19 17.83 0.67
CA PHE A 564 -16.58 18.83 1.56
C PHE A 564 -15.23 19.33 1.06
N LEU A 565 -14.39 18.47 0.49
CA LEU A 565 -13.12 18.88 -0.14
C LEU A 565 -13.38 19.86 -1.30
N THR A 566 -14.34 19.57 -2.16
CA THR A 566 -14.64 20.48 -3.29
C THR A 566 -15.33 21.78 -2.87
N LEU A 567 -16.18 21.75 -1.83
CA LEU A 567 -16.69 22.97 -1.18
C LEU A 567 -15.53 23.84 -0.65
N ALA A 568 -14.56 23.23 0.02
CA ALA A 568 -13.37 23.92 0.54
C ALA A 568 -12.48 24.47 -0.57
N ALA A 569 -12.21 23.70 -1.63
CA ALA A 569 -11.46 24.17 -2.79
C ALA A 569 -12.13 25.40 -3.43
N GLY A 570 -13.45 25.35 -3.62
CA GLY A 570 -14.21 26.47 -4.16
C GLY A 570 -14.12 27.71 -3.27
N ALA A 571 -14.19 27.52 -1.96
CA ALA A 571 -14.01 28.59 -0.98
C ALA A 571 -12.62 29.25 -1.07
N ILE A 572 -11.55 28.44 -1.13
CA ILE A 572 -10.17 28.92 -1.20
C ILE A 572 -9.87 29.68 -2.48
N ILE A 573 -10.41 29.25 -3.63
CA ILE A 573 -10.26 29.98 -4.91
C ILE A 573 -10.76 31.43 -4.76
N TYR A 574 -11.91 31.63 -4.12
CA TYR A 574 -12.46 32.97 -3.90
C TYR A 574 -11.56 33.79 -2.98
N VAL A 575 -11.04 33.19 -1.91
CA VAL A 575 -10.12 33.85 -0.97
C VAL A 575 -8.81 34.26 -1.65
N ILE A 576 -8.20 33.37 -2.43
CA ILE A 576 -6.98 33.66 -3.22
C ILE A 576 -7.22 34.86 -4.13
N SER A 577 -8.37 34.91 -4.81
CA SER A 577 -8.74 36.03 -5.68
C SER A 577 -8.78 37.36 -4.91
N GLU A 578 -9.44 37.40 -3.75
CA GLU A 578 -9.51 38.61 -2.91
C GLU A 578 -8.13 39.04 -2.37
N MET A 579 -7.33 38.11 -1.86
CA MET A 579 -5.99 38.41 -1.33
C MET A 579 -5.02 38.87 -2.43
N THR A 580 -5.12 38.29 -3.62
CA THR A 580 -4.32 38.71 -4.78
C THR A 580 -4.71 40.14 -5.20
N ASN A 581 -6.01 40.47 -5.21
CA ASN A 581 -6.51 41.81 -5.50
C ASN A 581 -6.02 42.85 -4.48
N VAL A 582 -5.94 42.48 -3.20
CA VAL A 582 -5.36 43.35 -2.15
C VAL A 582 -3.86 43.54 -2.38
N GLY A 583 -3.11 42.47 -2.61
CA GLY A 583 -1.66 42.55 -2.87
C GLY A 583 -1.32 43.40 -4.09
N ALA A 584 -2.10 43.28 -5.17
CA ALA A 584 -1.93 44.07 -6.39
C ALA A 584 -2.05 45.59 -6.14
N LYS A 585 -2.88 46.01 -5.18
CA LYS A 585 -3.06 47.43 -4.82
C LYS A 585 -1.90 48.01 -4.02
N ILE A 586 -1.08 47.17 -3.36
CA ILE A 586 0.06 47.64 -2.54
C ILE A 586 1.28 47.99 -3.41
N GLY A 587 1.43 47.38 -4.60
CA GLY A 587 2.34 47.88 -5.64
C GLY A 587 3.76 47.31 -5.70
N PHE A 588 4.04 46.12 -5.12
CA PHE A 588 5.37 45.47 -5.16
C PHE A 588 5.34 44.12 -5.89
N LYS A 589 5.39 44.12 -7.23
CA LYS A 589 5.17 42.91 -8.04
C LYS A 589 6.25 41.84 -7.86
N GLU A 590 7.52 42.23 -7.77
CA GLU A 590 8.65 41.32 -7.61
C GLU A 590 8.60 40.63 -6.24
N LEU A 591 8.37 41.41 -5.18
CA LEU A 591 8.20 40.88 -3.82
C LEU A 591 6.96 40.02 -3.69
N ALA A 592 5.87 40.38 -4.37
CA ALA A 592 4.66 39.57 -4.38
C ALA A 592 4.89 38.21 -5.06
N THR A 593 5.61 38.20 -6.19
CA THR A 593 5.94 36.96 -6.90
C THR A 593 6.84 36.06 -6.06
N LEU A 594 7.88 36.64 -5.44
CA LEU A 594 8.77 35.90 -4.54
C LEU A 594 8.02 35.37 -3.32
N GLY A 595 7.14 36.18 -2.72
CA GLY A 595 6.33 35.77 -1.58
C GLY A 595 5.42 34.58 -1.91
N VAL A 596 4.72 34.61 -3.05
CA VAL A 596 3.89 33.49 -3.52
C VAL A 596 4.72 32.22 -3.68
N PHE A 597 5.91 32.33 -4.30
CA PHE A 597 6.81 31.17 -4.43
C PHE A 597 7.24 30.62 -3.07
N ILE A 598 7.65 31.48 -2.12
CA ILE A 598 8.07 31.06 -0.78
C ILE A 598 6.91 30.35 -0.06
N GLY A 599 5.71 30.93 -0.10
CA GLY A 599 4.52 30.32 0.53
C GLY A 599 4.19 28.95 -0.05
N PHE A 600 4.21 28.82 -1.38
CA PHE A 600 3.96 27.55 -2.04
C PHE A 600 5.04 26.51 -1.71
N ALA A 601 6.32 26.91 -1.73
CA ALA A 601 7.44 26.04 -1.38
C ALA A 601 7.42 25.59 0.08
N MET A 602 6.93 26.44 1.00
CA MET A 602 6.70 26.07 2.40
C MET A 602 5.63 24.99 2.52
N GLY A 603 4.49 25.15 1.83
CA GLY A 603 3.42 24.15 1.81
C GLY A 603 3.90 22.81 1.24
N LEU A 604 4.60 22.83 0.11
CA LEU A 604 5.21 21.64 -0.48
C LEU A 604 6.26 21.01 0.45
N GLY A 605 7.07 21.83 1.13
CA GLY A 605 8.06 21.35 2.09
C GLY A 605 7.42 20.63 3.26
N THR A 606 6.31 21.15 3.79
CA THR A 606 5.55 20.46 4.85
C THR A 606 4.98 19.13 4.38
N ASP A 607 4.43 19.07 3.17
CA ASP A 607 3.89 17.83 2.57
C ASP A 607 4.97 16.76 2.35
N LEU A 608 6.15 17.15 1.86
CA LEU A 608 7.28 16.25 1.68
C LEU A 608 7.82 15.69 3.00
N ILE A 609 7.84 16.51 4.06
CA ILE A 609 8.24 16.06 5.41
C ILE A 609 7.24 15.03 5.93
N LEU A 610 5.94 15.23 5.70
CA LEU A 610 4.90 14.29 6.10
C LEU A 610 4.99 12.98 5.31
N SER A 611 5.12 13.07 3.99
CA SER A 611 5.35 11.90 3.13
C SER A 611 6.58 11.09 3.56
N ALA A 612 7.69 11.77 3.89
CA ALA A 612 8.90 11.12 4.39
C ALA A 612 8.75 10.50 5.78
N ALA A 613 7.81 10.99 6.59
CA ALA A 613 7.43 10.43 7.89
C ALA A 613 6.41 9.27 7.78
N GLY A 614 5.97 8.93 6.55
CA GLY A 614 5.07 7.82 6.25
C GLY A 614 3.58 8.18 6.20
N ALA A 615 3.26 9.44 5.87
CA ALA A 615 1.90 10.00 5.82
C ALA A 615 1.17 9.67 4.53
#